data_AF-A0A7Y3EU55-F1
#
_entry.id   AF-A0A7Y3EU55-F1
#
_cell.length_a   1.000
_cell.length_b   1.000
_cell.length_c   1.000
_cell.angle_alpha   90.00
_cell.angle_beta   90.00
_cell.angle_gamma   90.00
#
_symmetry.space_group_name_H-M   'P 1'
#
loop_
_entity.id
_entity.type
_entity.pdbx_description
1 polymer ?
#
loop_
_entity_poly.entity_id
_entity_poly.type
_entity_poly.pdbx_seq_one_letter_code
_entity_poly.pdbx_strand_id
1 'polypeptide(L)'
;MQVTCHGAAGGIVTGSCHLVETDSCRFLVDCGMFQGSKSLNRLNYEPFEFDPKNIDFVISTHGHIDHCGLLPKLVKHGFKGTIYASPATADLLPIMLGDSAFIQEKDTEHENRRRLRKGQTPREPLYTGKDVEETAKLIQVLEYDTTMKVVDSISFRLRDAGHVIGSAIVELYAKSKDSSESKVVFSGDLGQWDVP
;
A
#
# COMPACT_ATOMS: atom_id res chain seq x y z
N MET A 1 -10.01 -6.12 -17.67
CA MET A 1 -9.28 -5.89 -16.40
C MET A 1 -7.91 -6.49 -16.54
N GLN A 2 -6.88 -5.74 -16.16
CA GLN A 2 -5.47 -6.14 -16.16
C GLN A 2 -4.90 -5.96 -14.75
N VAL A 3 -4.06 -6.90 -14.32
CA VAL A 3 -3.34 -6.82 -13.04
C VAL A 3 -1.85 -6.85 -13.32
N THR A 4 -1.13 -5.86 -12.80
CA THR A 4 0.33 -5.72 -12.94
C THR A 4 0.96 -5.70 -11.54
N CYS A 5 1.91 -6.62 -11.28
CA CYS A 5 2.63 -6.70 -10.01
C CYS A 5 3.88 -5.81 -10.07
N HIS A 6 4.00 -4.83 -9.18
CA HIS A 6 5.17 -3.95 -9.04
C HIS A 6 6.10 -4.34 -7.89
N GLY A 7 5.74 -5.34 -7.10
CA GLY A 7 6.58 -5.94 -6.06
C GLY A 7 5.96 -7.24 -5.54
N ALA A 8 6.58 -7.86 -4.53
CA ALA A 8 6.23 -9.21 -4.04
C ALA A 8 6.12 -10.27 -5.17
N ALA A 9 6.95 -10.16 -6.21
CA ALA A 9 6.95 -11.03 -7.39
C ALA A 9 8.40 -11.41 -7.78
N GLY A 10 8.55 -12.46 -8.60
CA GLY A 10 9.87 -12.86 -9.13
C GLY A 10 10.86 -13.36 -8.07
N GLY A 11 10.37 -13.95 -6.98
CA GLY A 11 11.19 -14.45 -5.86
C GLY A 11 11.43 -13.44 -4.74
N ILE A 12 10.79 -12.27 -4.79
CA ILE A 12 10.79 -11.25 -3.73
C ILE A 12 9.48 -11.39 -2.94
N VAL A 13 9.57 -11.34 -1.61
CA VAL A 13 8.40 -11.45 -0.71
C VAL A 13 7.81 -10.08 -0.36
N THR A 14 8.66 -9.05 -0.21
CA THR A 14 8.28 -7.74 0.32
C THR A 14 7.97 -6.73 -0.79
N GLY A 15 7.35 -5.61 -0.39
CA GLY A 15 6.97 -4.54 -1.32
C GLY A 15 5.71 -4.88 -2.11
N SER A 16 4.71 -5.52 -1.48
CA SER A 16 3.44 -5.85 -2.12
C SER A 16 2.82 -4.60 -2.74
N CYS A 17 2.59 -4.62 -4.06
CA CYS A 17 1.99 -3.51 -4.79
C CYS A 17 1.42 -4.04 -6.10
N HIS A 18 0.10 -4.12 -6.19
CA HIS A 18 -0.60 -4.64 -7.37
C HIS A 18 -1.42 -3.53 -8.00
N LEU A 19 -1.07 -3.14 -9.22
CA LEU A 19 -1.83 -2.20 -10.01
C LEU A 19 -2.95 -2.93 -10.76
N VAL A 20 -4.19 -2.50 -10.54
CA VAL A 20 -5.36 -3.01 -11.25
C VAL A 20 -5.89 -1.95 -12.18
N GLU A 21 -6.01 -2.30 -13.46
CA GLU A 21 -6.45 -1.42 -14.54
C GLU A 21 -7.72 -1.97 -15.20
N THR A 22 -8.70 -1.10 -15.35
CA THR A 22 -9.98 -1.36 -16.02
C THR A 22 -10.27 -0.21 -16.99
N ASP A 23 -11.30 -0.36 -17.81
CA ASP A 23 -11.74 0.70 -18.72
C ASP A 23 -12.20 1.98 -17.99
N SER A 24 -12.53 1.88 -16.70
CA SER A 24 -13.20 2.93 -15.91
C SER A 24 -12.43 3.42 -14.70
N CYS A 25 -11.48 2.65 -14.19
CA CYS A 25 -10.70 3.01 -13.01
C CYS A 25 -9.34 2.29 -12.97
N ARG A 26 -8.44 2.88 -12.21
CA ARG A 26 -7.07 2.44 -11.95
C ARG A 26 -6.79 2.57 -10.46
N PHE A 27 -6.48 1.46 -9.80
CA PHE A 27 -6.30 1.44 -8.35
C PHE A 27 -5.21 0.46 -7.92
N LEU A 28 -4.77 0.58 -6.68
CA LEU A 28 -3.77 -0.33 -6.10
C LEU A 28 -4.42 -1.27 -5.08
N VAL A 29 -3.92 -2.50 -5.04
CA VAL A 29 -4.02 -3.36 -3.85
C VAL A 29 -2.63 -3.41 -3.23
N ASP A 30 -2.54 -2.90 -2.01
CA ASP A 30 -1.31 -2.60 -1.27
C ASP A 30 -0.37 -1.57 -1.95
N CYS A 31 0.49 -0.97 -1.12
CA CYS A 31 1.60 -0.12 -1.55
C CYS A 31 2.73 -0.25 -0.50
N GLY A 32 3.41 -1.38 -0.56
CA GLY A 32 4.34 -1.84 0.46
C GLY A 32 5.79 -1.45 0.24
N MET A 33 6.55 -1.43 1.33
CA MET A 33 8.00 -1.18 1.30
C MET A 33 8.78 -2.46 1.04
N PHE A 34 9.79 -2.39 0.17
CA PHE A 34 10.75 -3.47 -0.01
C PHE A 34 11.66 -3.57 1.23
N GLN A 35 11.69 -4.74 1.87
CA GLN A 35 12.54 -5.04 3.02
C GLN A 35 13.44 -6.25 2.73
N GLY A 36 14.73 -6.12 3.03
CA GLY A 36 15.71 -7.20 2.97
C GLY A 36 17.14 -6.70 2.72
N SER A 37 17.75 -7.19 1.64
CA SER A 37 19.12 -6.84 1.28
C SER A 37 19.27 -5.34 0.97
N LYS A 38 20.51 -4.83 1.01
CA LYS A 38 20.79 -3.42 0.66
C LYS A 38 20.35 -3.05 -0.75
N SER A 39 20.38 -3.99 -1.71
CA SER A 39 19.89 -3.75 -3.07
C SER A 39 18.37 -3.70 -3.10
N LEU A 40 17.70 -4.59 -2.37
CA LEU A 40 16.24 -4.61 -2.29
C LEU A 40 15.69 -3.33 -1.63
N ASN A 41 16.28 -2.91 -0.51
CA ASN A 41 15.86 -1.68 0.17
C ASN A 41 16.05 -0.40 -0.68
N ARG A 42 16.94 -0.43 -1.69
CA ARG A 42 17.14 0.71 -2.61
C ARG A 42 15.96 0.91 -3.55
N LEU A 43 15.21 -0.14 -3.87
CA LEU A 43 14.03 -0.04 -4.73
C LEU A 43 12.98 0.93 -4.16
N ASN A 44 12.93 1.10 -2.83
CA ASN A 44 12.06 2.09 -2.21
C ASN A 44 12.34 3.53 -2.64
N TYR A 45 13.56 3.85 -3.09
CA TYR A 45 13.94 5.20 -3.53
C TYR A 45 13.72 5.43 -5.02
N GLU A 46 13.50 4.36 -5.80
CA GLU A 46 13.21 4.47 -7.22
C GLU A 46 11.80 5.06 -7.45
N PRO A 47 11.56 5.78 -8.55
CA PRO A 47 10.22 6.24 -8.89
C PRO A 47 9.26 5.05 -9.07
N PHE A 48 7.98 5.27 -8.82
CA PHE A 48 6.96 4.28 -9.19
C PHE A 48 6.94 4.12 -10.72
N GLU A 49 6.68 2.89 -11.19
CA GLU A 49 6.50 2.60 -12.62
C GLU A 49 5.13 3.06 -13.17
N PHE A 50 4.34 3.72 -12.31
CA PHE A 50 3.06 4.33 -12.64
C PHE A 50 3.00 5.74 -12.04
N ASP A 51 2.20 6.64 -12.62
CA ASP A 51 1.94 7.97 -12.06
C ASP A 51 0.95 7.88 -10.87
N PRO A 52 1.38 8.23 -9.64
CA PRO A 52 0.50 8.22 -8.46
C PRO A 52 -0.74 9.10 -8.59
N LYS A 53 -0.70 10.15 -9.42
CA LYS A 53 -1.84 11.06 -9.62
C LYS A 53 -3.00 10.40 -10.38
N ASN A 54 -2.72 9.33 -11.11
CA ASN A 54 -3.70 8.59 -11.91
C ASN A 54 -4.26 7.38 -11.16
N ILE A 55 -3.97 7.25 -9.86
CA ILE A 55 -4.53 6.18 -9.02
C ILE A 55 -5.77 6.73 -8.32
N ASP A 56 -6.92 6.09 -8.55
CA ASP A 56 -8.23 6.53 -8.04
C ASP A 56 -8.39 6.23 -6.54
N PHE A 57 -7.90 5.06 -6.11
CA PHE A 57 -7.94 4.62 -4.71
C PHE A 57 -6.91 3.52 -4.46
N VAL A 58 -6.71 3.19 -3.19
CA VAL A 58 -5.90 2.06 -2.73
C VAL A 58 -6.74 1.20 -1.79
N ILE A 59 -6.56 -0.12 -1.85
CA ILE A 59 -7.08 -1.05 -0.85
C ILE A 59 -5.87 -1.60 -0.08
N SER A 60 -5.80 -1.34 1.23
CA SER A 60 -4.76 -1.87 2.11
C SER A 60 -5.24 -3.18 2.74
N THR A 61 -4.53 -4.27 2.47
CA THR A 61 -4.88 -5.59 3.00
C THR A 61 -4.68 -5.67 4.51
N HIS A 62 -3.55 -5.16 5.02
CA HIS A 62 -3.23 -5.14 6.44
C HIS A 62 -2.13 -4.12 6.78
N GLY A 63 -1.77 -4.02 8.06
CA GLY A 63 -0.88 -2.99 8.59
C GLY A 63 0.63 -3.26 8.51
N HIS A 64 1.10 -4.36 7.92
CA HIS A 64 2.55 -4.59 7.79
C HIS A 64 3.19 -3.63 6.78
N ILE A 65 4.42 -3.19 7.09
CA ILE A 65 5.14 -2.17 6.32
C ILE A 65 5.50 -2.64 4.91
N ASP A 66 5.66 -3.93 4.68
CA ASP A 66 5.85 -4.49 3.35
C ASP A 66 4.57 -4.58 2.51
N HIS A 67 3.43 -4.16 3.06
CA HIS A 67 2.13 -3.98 2.37
C HIS A 67 1.63 -2.53 2.35
N CYS A 68 1.96 -1.72 3.36
CA CYS A 68 1.46 -0.34 3.46
C CYS A 68 2.56 0.74 3.47
N GLY A 69 3.82 0.34 3.62
CA GLY A 69 4.91 1.23 4.00
C GLY A 69 5.31 2.29 2.98
N LEU A 70 4.80 2.24 1.74
CA LEU A 70 5.01 3.27 0.72
C LEU A 70 3.78 4.17 0.49
N LEU A 71 2.67 3.99 1.23
CA LEU A 71 1.50 4.87 1.14
C LEU A 71 1.86 6.36 1.33
N PRO A 72 2.70 6.77 2.30
CA PRO A 72 3.07 8.19 2.44
C PRO A 72 3.93 8.69 1.28
N LYS A 73 4.78 7.84 0.71
CA LYS A 73 5.52 8.16 -0.51
C LYS A 73 4.54 8.37 -1.67
N LEU A 74 3.51 7.53 -1.81
CA LEU A 74 2.48 7.66 -2.83
C LEU A 74 1.75 9.01 -2.73
N VAL A 75 1.32 9.40 -1.52
CA VAL A 75 0.67 10.70 -1.23
C VAL A 75 1.60 11.87 -1.53
N LYS A 76 2.85 11.82 -1.06
CA LYS A 76 3.89 12.83 -1.34
C LYS A 76 4.11 13.07 -2.84
N HIS A 77 3.90 12.04 -3.68
CA HIS A 77 4.05 12.13 -5.13
C HIS A 77 2.76 12.51 -5.87
N GLY A 78 1.68 12.82 -5.15
CA GLY A 78 0.49 13.47 -5.69
C GLY A 78 -0.77 12.61 -5.73
N PHE A 79 -0.76 11.42 -5.14
CA PHE A 79 -1.99 10.66 -4.90
C PHE A 79 -2.93 11.43 -3.95
N LYS A 80 -4.22 11.44 -4.29
CA LYS A 80 -5.28 12.13 -3.55
C LYS A 80 -6.54 11.27 -3.34
N GLY A 81 -6.49 10.02 -3.78
CA GLY A 81 -7.61 9.09 -3.68
C GLY A 81 -7.81 8.56 -2.27
N THR A 82 -8.84 7.75 -2.09
CA THR A 82 -9.14 7.11 -0.81
C THR A 82 -8.26 5.88 -0.58
N ILE A 83 -7.87 5.62 0.67
CA ILE A 83 -7.22 4.39 1.11
C ILE A 83 -8.24 3.59 1.93
N TYR A 84 -8.77 2.53 1.36
CA TYR A 84 -9.72 1.64 2.04
C TYR A 84 -8.98 0.59 2.87
N ALA A 85 -9.42 0.40 4.11
CA ALA A 85 -8.89 -0.60 5.02
C ALA A 85 -10.00 -1.12 5.95
N SER A 86 -9.80 -2.31 6.53
CA SER A 86 -10.66 -2.80 7.61
C SER A 86 -10.56 -1.86 8.84
N PRO A 87 -11.52 -1.91 9.79
CA PRO A 87 -11.51 -1.00 10.95
C PRO A 87 -10.19 -1.02 11.73
N ALA A 88 -9.69 -2.21 12.09
CA ALA A 88 -8.45 -2.33 12.84
C ALA A 88 -7.21 -1.95 12.03
N THR A 89 -7.18 -2.25 10.72
CA THR A 89 -6.06 -1.81 9.87
C THR A 89 -6.07 -0.28 9.71
N ALA A 90 -7.23 0.35 9.58
CA ALA A 90 -7.34 1.81 9.50
C ALA A 90 -6.79 2.51 10.75
N ASP A 91 -7.04 1.95 11.94
CA ASP A 91 -6.48 2.46 13.20
C ASP A 91 -4.97 2.24 13.30
N LEU A 92 -4.46 1.10 12.80
CA LEU A 92 -3.05 0.76 12.87
C LEU A 92 -2.18 1.53 11.85
N LEU A 93 -2.71 1.83 10.67
CA LEU A 93 -1.95 2.44 9.58
C LEU A 93 -1.20 3.73 10.01
N PRO A 94 -1.84 4.74 10.62
CA PRO A 94 -1.13 5.95 11.06
C PRO A 94 -0.01 5.67 12.07
N ILE A 95 -0.19 4.67 12.95
CA ILE A 95 0.78 4.29 13.98
C ILE A 95 2.00 3.64 13.33
N MET A 96 1.76 2.62 12.49
CA MET A 96 2.81 1.86 11.80
C MET A 96 3.62 2.76 10.87
N LEU A 97 2.94 3.62 10.10
CA LEU A 97 3.57 4.57 9.19
C LEU A 97 4.32 5.67 9.94
N GLY A 98 3.80 6.13 11.08
CA GLY A 98 4.45 7.12 11.93
C GLY A 98 5.77 6.63 12.52
N ASP A 99 5.81 5.39 13.03
CA ASP A 99 7.04 4.76 13.51
C ASP A 99 8.05 4.58 12.37
N SER A 100 7.58 4.11 11.20
CA SER A 100 8.43 3.97 10.01
C SER A 100 9.02 5.31 9.56
N ALA A 101 8.24 6.39 9.56
CA ALA A 101 8.72 7.73 9.23
C ALA A 101 9.80 8.18 10.20
N PHE A 102 9.58 8.01 11.52
CA PHE A 102 10.54 8.38 12.54
C PHE A 102 11.88 7.65 12.37
N ILE A 103 11.85 6.33 12.14
CA ILE A 103 13.06 5.54 11.90
C ILE A 103 13.79 6.05 10.64
N GLN A 104 13.06 6.29 9.56
CA GLN A 104 13.65 6.78 8.30
C GLN A 104 14.28 8.17 8.43
N GLU A 105 13.63 9.09 9.14
CA GLU A 105 14.15 10.42 9.42
C GLU A 105 15.45 10.32 10.23
N LYS A 106 15.49 9.49 11.27
CA LYS A 106 16.68 9.28 12.09
C LYS A 106 17.83 8.64 11.34
N ASP A 107 17.56 7.62 10.54
CA ASP A 107 18.57 6.99 9.69
C ASP A 107 19.11 7.98 8.65
N THR A 108 18.24 8.80 8.07
CA THR A 108 18.62 9.84 7.11
C THR A 108 19.48 10.93 7.77
N GLU A 109 19.11 11.40 8.97
CA GLU A 109 19.93 12.32 9.77
C GLU A 109 21.33 11.74 10.03
N HIS A 110 21.40 10.46 10.43
CA HIS A 110 22.64 9.77 10.75
C HIS A 110 23.56 9.64 9.53
N GLU A 111 22.99 9.26 8.38
CA GLU A 111 23.69 9.16 7.11
C GLU A 111 24.13 10.54 6.61
N ASN A 112 23.30 11.57 6.76
CA ASN A 112 23.61 12.94 6.35
C ASN A 112 24.80 13.53 7.13
N ARG A 113 24.92 13.24 8.42
CA ARG A 113 26.12 13.63 9.20
C ARG A 113 27.40 13.02 8.61
N ARG A 114 27.35 11.79 8.10
CA ARG A 114 28.50 11.13 7.44
C ARG A 114 28.77 11.71 6.05
N ARG A 115 27.72 12.01 5.28
CA ARG A 115 27.80 12.64 3.94
C ARG A 115 28.42 14.02 3.99
N LEU A 116 27.96 14.87 4.90
CA LEU A 116 28.47 16.23 5.07
C LEU A 116 29.96 16.24 5.42
N ARG A 117 30.42 15.33 6.30
CA ARG A 117 31.86 15.16 6.61
C ARG A 117 32.69 14.74 5.39
N LYS A 118 32.07 14.11 4.39
CA LYS A 118 32.71 13.70 3.12
C LYS A 118 32.48 14.72 1.99
N GLY A 119 31.88 15.88 2.27
CA GLY A 119 31.53 16.88 1.25
C GLY A 119 30.44 16.43 0.28
N GLN A 120 29.61 15.45 0.65
CA GLN A 120 28.53 14.93 -0.19
C GLN A 120 27.20 15.61 0.13
N THR A 121 26.32 15.70 -0.88
CA THR A 121 24.97 16.25 -0.72
C THR A 121 24.14 15.39 0.26
N PRO A 122 23.40 16.02 1.19
CA PRO A 122 22.41 15.36 2.02
C PRO A 122 21.35 14.65 1.18
N ARG A 123 20.71 13.66 1.79
CA ARG A 123 19.53 12.97 1.26
C ARG A 123 18.29 13.33 2.07
N GLU A 124 17.15 13.21 1.42
CA GLU A 124 15.84 13.27 2.07
C GLU A 124 15.39 11.85 2.45
N PRO A 125 14.60 11.70 3.53
CA PRO A 125 13.92 10.44 3.80
C PRO A 125 12.87 10.17 2.71
N LEU A 126 12.42 8.91 2.58
CA LEU A 126 11.38 8.57 1.59
C LEU A 126 10.13 9.41 1.84
N TYR A 127 9.75 9.50 3.11
CA TYR A 127 8.68 10.33 3.62
C TYR A 127 8.94 10.70 5.09
N THR A 128 8.18 11.67 5.59
CA THR A 128 8.29 12.29 6.91
C THR A 128 7.02 12.04 7.73
N GLY A 129 7.04 12.36 9.03
CA GLY A 129 5.83 12.31 9.86
C GLY A 129 4.68 13.17 9.29
N LYS A 130 5.00 14.30 8.65
CA LYS A 130 4.01 15.15 7.97
C LYS A 130 3.33 14.44 6.80
N ASP A 131 4.09 13.66 6.03
CA ASP A 131 3.51 12.88 4.92
C ASP A 131 2.57 11.79 5.45
N VAL A 132 2.84 11.24 6.65
CA VAL A 132 1.95 10.30 7.34
C VAL A 132 0.66 10.99 7.77
N GLU A 133 0.73 12.20 8.32
CA GLU A 133 -0.46 12.99 8.69
C GLU A 133 -1.37 13.24 7.48
N GLU A 134 -0.79 13.58 6.31
CA GLU A 134 -1.58 13.75 5.08
C GLU A 134 -2.16 12.41 4.59
N THR A 135 -1.42 11.31 4.75
CA THR A 135 -1.89 9.96 4.40
C THR A 135 -3.08 9.54 5.25
N ALA A 136 -3.02 9.80 6.56
CA ALA A 136 -4.08 9.42 7.51
C ALA A 136 -5.44 10.05 7.16
N LYS A 137 -5.44 11.27 6.59
CA LYS A 137 -6.67 11.97 6.16
C LYS A 137 -7.38 11.29 4.99
N LEU A 138 -6.68 10.43 4.25
CA LEU A 138 -7.23 9.71 3.09
C LEU A 138 -7.75 8.32 3.45
N ILE A 139 -7.55 7.87 4.69
CA ILE A 139 -7.97 6.53 5.14
C ILE A 139 -9.48 6.52 5.37
N GLN A 140 -10.15 5.52 4.79
CA GLN A 140 -11.56 5.25 5.00
C GLN A 140 -11.77 3.80 5.43
N VAL A 141 -12.54 3.63 6.50
CA VAL A 141 -12.92 2.31 6.99
C VAL A 141 -13.92 1.66 6.04
N LEU A 142 -13.68 0.39 5.73
CA LEU A 142 -14.63 -0.52 5.11
C LEU A 142 -14.81 -1.74 6.00
N GLU A 143 -16.02 -1.90 6.53
CA GLU A 143 -16.37 -3.08 7.33
C GLU A 143 -16.24 -4.36 6.52
N TYR A 144 -15.87 -5.45 7.20
CA TYR A 144 -15.89 -6.78 6.58
C TYR A 144 -17.28 -7.08 6.02
N ASP A 145 -17.31 -7.87 4.95
CA ASP A 145 -18.53 -8.33 4.28
C ASP A 145 -19.39 -7.23 3.64
N THR A 146 -19.01 -5.96 3.79
CA THR A 146 -19.67 -4.84 3.16
C THR A 146 -19.15 -4.67 1.74
N THR A 147 -20.06 -4.65 0.77
CA THR A 147 -19.70 -4.42 -0.63
C THR A 147 -19.57 -2.92 -0.90
N MET A 148 -18.35 -2.47 -1.18
CA MET A 148 -18.08 -1.12 -1.63
C MET A 148 -18.15 -1.06 -3.16
N LYS A 149 -19.06 -0.25 -3.68
CA LYS A 149 -19.16 0.04 -5.12
C LYS A 149 -18.50 1.38 -5.42
N VAL A 150 -17.32 1.36 -6.04
CA VAL A 150 -16.57 2.59 -6.36
C VAL A 150 -17.06 3.21 -7.67
N VAL A 151 -17.30 2.35 -8.67
CA VAL A 151 -17.89 2.71 -9.97
C VAL A 151 -18.85 1.60 -10.41
N ASP A 152 -19.65 1.83 -11.45
CA ASP A 152 -20.66 0.85 -11.89
C ASP A 152 -20.10 -0.52 -12.28
N SER A 153 -18.90 -0.51 -12.83
CA SER A 153 -18.16 -1.68 -13.29
C SER A 153 -17.34 -2.36 -12.20
N ILE A 154 -17.11 -1.74 -11.05
CA ILE A 154 -16.17 -2.23 -10.03
C ILE A 154 -16.75 -2.09 -8.62
N SER A 155 -16.83 -3.25 -7.95
CA SER A 155 -17.10 -3.33 -6.53
C SER A 155 -16.13 -4.29 -5.85
N PHE A 156 -15.87 -4.08 -4.57
CA PHE A 156 -15.05 -4.98 -3.77
C PHE A 156 -15.60 -5.13 -2.36
N ARG A 157 -15.15 -6.17 -1.66
CA ARG A 157 -15.41 -6.36 -0.23
C ARG A 157 -14.19 -6.96 0.46
N LEU A 158 -14.08 -6.70 1.75
CA LEU A 158 -13.05 -7.29 2.60
C LEU A 158 -13.60 -8.54 3.29
N ARG A 159 -12.76 -9.57 3.37
CA ARG A 159 -13.00 -10.80 4.13
C ARG A 159 -11.84 -10.98 5.09
N ASP A 160 -12.08 -11.47 6.30
CA ASP A 160 -11.01 -11.73 7.26
C ASP A 160 -9.98 -12.73 6.68
N ALA A 161 -8.70 -12.37 6.77
CA ALA A 161 -7.58 -13.19 6.31
C ALA A 161 -6.96 -14.04 7.43
N GLY A 162 -7.28 -13.74 8.70
CA GLY A 162 -6.76 -14.46 9.87
C GLY A 162 -5.26 -14.35 10.11
N HIS A 163 -4.54 -13.42 9.44
CA HIS A 163 -3.08 -13.26 9.54
C HIS A 163 -2.66 -12.39 10.72
N VAL A 164 -3.17 -11.16 10.75
CA VAL A 164 -2.99 -10.21 11.85
C VAL A 164 -4.31 -9.50 12.11
N ILE A 165 -4.40 -8.77 13.21
CA ILE A 165 -5.60 -7.99 13.53
C ILE A 165 -5.94 -7.04 12.36
N GLY A 166 -7.17 -7.14 11.85
CA GLY A 166 -7.61 -6.35 10.71
C GLY A 166 -7.12 -6.82 9.34
N SER A 167 -6.41 -7.94 9.24
CA SER A 167 -5.95 -8.46 7.94
C SER A 167 -7.11 -8.91 7.05
N ALA A 168 -7.03 -8.55 5.77
CA ALA A 168 -8.13 -8.73 4.84
C ALA A 168 -7.71 -9.38 3.51
N ILE A 169 -8.47 -10.40 3.12
CA ILE A 169 -8.62 -10.84 1.74
C ILE A 169 -9.51 -9.82 1.02
N VAL A 170 -9.10 -9.39 -0.17
CA VAL A 170 -9.87 -8.48 -1.03
C VAL A 170 -10.56 -9.30 -2.12
N GLU A 171 -11.88 -9.32 -2.09
CA GLU A 171 -12.68 -9.87 -3.17
C GLU A 171 -13.12 -8.75 -4.11
N LEU A 172 -12.59 -8.76 -5.34
CA LEU A 172 -12.86 -7.77 -6.37
C LEU A 172 -13.79 -8.35 -7.43
N TYR A 173 -14.84 -7.60 -7.75
CA TYR A 173 -15.84 -7.94 -8.76
C TYR A 173 -15.80 -6.89 -9.87
N ALA A 174 -15.52 -7.35 -11.09
CA ALA A 174 -15.41 -6.51 -12.27
C ALA A 174 -16.42 -6.94 -13.33
N LYS A 175 -17.30 -6.01 -13.72
CA LYS A 175 -18.28 -6.18 -14.79
C LYS A 175 -17.69 -5.69 -16.10
N SER A 176 -17.81 -6.51 -17.14
CA SER A 176 -17.40 -6.14 -18.49
C SER A 176 -18.58 -5.53 -19.27
N LYS A 177 -18.29 -5.02 -20.48
CA LYS A 177 -19.30 -4.34 -21.33
C LYS A 177 -20.45 -5.25 -21.76
N ASP A 178 -20.25 -6.56 -21.83
CA ASP A 178 -21.30 -7.53 -22.18
C ASP A 178 -22.10 -8.00 -20.95
N SER A 179 -21.92 -7.33 -19.79
CA SER A 179 -22.51 -7.68 -18.49
C SER A 179 -22.00 -8.98 -17.87
N SER A 180 -20.99 -9.65 -18.44
CA SER A 180 -20.28 -10.72 -17.73
C SER A 180 -19.54 -10.15 -16.52
N GLU A 181 -19.53 -10.92 -15.43
CA GLU A 181 -18.83 -10.57 -14.20
C GLU A 181 -17.64 -11.50 -13.99
N SER A 182 -16.51 -10.91 -13.63
CA SER A 182 -15.28 -11.61 -13.25
C SER A 182 -14.97 -11.30 -11.79
N LYS A 183 -14.54 -12.32 -11.04
CA LYS A 183 -14.07 -12.16 -9.67
C LYS A 183 -12.57 -12.42 -9.62
N VAL A 184 -11.83 -11.50 -9.02
CA VAL A 184 -10.42 -11.67 -8.66
C VAL A 184 -10.29 -11.54 -7.15
N VAL A 185 -9.44 -12.38 -6.57
CA VAL A 185 -9.20 -12.38 -5.12
C VAL A 185 -7.73 -12.10 -4.88
N PHE A 186 -7.45 -11.07 -4.08
CA PHE A 186 -6.13 -10.82 -3.53
C PHE A 186 -6.16 -11.31 -2.09
N SER A 187 -5.38 -12.33 -1.76
CA SER A 187 -5.40 -12.91 -0.43
C SER A 187 -4.83 -11.98 0.65
N GLY A 188 -3.93 -11.08 0.26
CA GLY A 188 -2.96 -10.53 1.20
C GLY A 188 -2.11 -11.66 1.78
N ASP A 189 -1.60 -11.45 2.99
CA ASP A 189 -1.05 -12.52 3.80
C ASP A 189 -2.17 -13.31 4.48
N LEU A 190 -2.04 -14.64 4.49
CA LEU A 190 -3.02 -15.54 5.10
C LEU A 190 -2.45 -16.14 6.37
N GLY A 191 -3.24 -16.08 7.44
CA GLY A 191 -2.95 -16.83 8.65
C GLY A 191 -3.59 -18.21 8.65
N GLN A 192 -3.39 -18.92 9.76
CA GLN A 192 -4.04 -20.21 10.00
C GLN A 192 -5.28 -19.99 10.87
N TRP A 193 -6.39 -20.62 10.47
CA TRP A 193 -7.59 -20.65 11.29
C TRP A 193 -7.35 -21.39 12.60
N ASP A 194 -7.92 -20.88 13.70
CA ASP A 194 -7.90 -21.49 15.03
C ASP A 194 -6.51 -21.68 15.66
N VAL A 195 -5.53 -20.85 15.28
CA VAL A 195 -4.18 -20.84 15.89
C VAL A 195 -3.96 -19.45 16.53
N PRO A 196 -3.48 -19.38 17.81
CA PRO A 196 -3.28 -18.11 18.49
C PRO A 196 -2.28 -17.18 17.80
#